data_AF-A0A828T294-F1
#
_entry.id   AF-A0A828T294-F1
#
_cell.length_a   1.000
_cell.length_b   1.000
_cell.length_c   1.000
_cell.angle_alpha   90.00
_cell.angle_beta   90.00
_cell.angle_gamma   90.00
#
_symmetry.space_group_name_H-M   'P 1'
#
loop_
_entity.id
_entity.type
_entity.pdbx_description
1 polymer ?
#
loop_
_entity_poly.entity_id
_entity_poly.type
_entity_poly.pdbx_seq_one_letter_code
_entity_poly.pdbx_strand_id
1 'polypeptide(L)'
;MEVSKAAGRLLDSGVSEVIVTGVLFEEQDAAKECTVGKETGTGGRKVANLTVTREKTTAGISSFIGASYSGTGDLFASVIAGGKARGDRTEDSVRLAGEMIEKAVRESAALGISGKEGAEYEKYLWMLCKKTKESGEKKGK
;
A
#
# COMPACT_ATOMS: atom_id res chain seq x y z
N MET A 1 -3.05 17.27 -9.84
CA MET A 1 -3.92 18.36 -9.29
C MET A 1 -5.42 17.99 -9.26
N GLU A 2 -5.86 16.85 -9.83
CA GLU A 2 -7.27 16.42 -9.76
C GLU A 2 -7.65 15.63 -8.49
N VAL A 3 -6.75 14.75 -8.02
CA VAL A 3 -6.98 13.88 -6.87
C VAL A 3 -7.32 14.65 -5.59
N SER A 4 -6.59 15.74 -5.30
CA SER A 4 -6.83 16.57 -4.12
C SER A 4 -8.19 17.29 -4.16
N LYS A 5 -8.66 17.69 -5.35
CA LYS A 5 -10.00 18.31 -5.50
C LYS A 5 -11.11 17.29 -5.28
N ALA A 6 -10.95 16.08 -5.79
CA ALA A 6 -11.91 15.00 -5.58
C ALA A 6 -12.00 14.61 -4.10
N ALA A 7 -10.85 14.44 -3.44
CA ALA A 7 -10.79 14.18 -2.00
C ALA A 7 -11.41 15.34 -1.19
N GLY A 8 -11.16 16.60 -1.57
CA GLY A 8 -11.75 17.78 -0.93
C GLY A 8 -13.28 17.74 -0.92
N ARG A 9 -13.91 17.41 -2.05
CA ARG A 9 -15.38 17.30 -2.13
C ARG A 9 -15.96 16.22 -1.21
N LEU A 10 -15.24 15.11 -1.03
CA LEU A 10 -15.64 14.04 -0.11
C LEU A 10 -15.46 14.45 1.37
N LEU A 11 -14.44 15.27 1.66
CA LEU A 11 -14.29 15.87 2.98
C LEU A 11 -15.40 16.91 3.26
N ASP A 12 -15.81 17.66 2.24
CA ASP A 12 -16.91 18.62 2.34
C ASP A 12 -18.26 17.92 2.56
N SER A 13 -18.42 16.68 2.10
CA SER A 13 -19.62 15.87 2.36
C SER A 13 -19.69 15.28 3.77
N GLY A 14 -18.72 15.59 4.65
CA GLY A 14 -18.74 15.20 6.06
C GLY A 14 -17.87 13.99 6.43
N VAL A 15 -17.19 13.36 5.46
CA VAL A 15 -16.20 12.32 5.76
C VAL A 15 -14.98 12.99 6.39
N SER A 16 -14.40 12.40 7.44
CA SER A 16 -13.25 12.97 8.15
C SER A 16 -11.90 12.69 7.48
N GLU A 17 -11.84 11.63 6.67
CA GLU A 17 -10.61 11.14 6.05
C GLU A 17 -10.94 10.41 4.75
N VAL A 18 -10.17 10.67 3.70
CA VAL A 18 -10.30 10.04 2.39
C VAL A 18 -9.00 9.34 2.04
N ILE A 19 -9.09 8.10 1.57
CA ILE A 19 -7.94 7.34 1.11
C ILE A 19 -8.05 7.20 -0.41
N VAL A 20 -7.00 7.60 -1.12
CA VAL A 20 -6.92 7.47 -2.59
C VAL A 20 -5.79 6.50 -2.92
N THR A 21 -6.14 5.36 -3.51
CA THR A 21 -5.20 4.28 -3.83
C THR A 21 -4.80 4.29 -5.31
N GLY A 22 -3.65 3.70 -5.63
CA GLY A 22 -3.31 3.41 -7.02
C GLY A 22 -2.89 4.63 -7.86
N VAL A 23 -2.43 5.72 -7.21
CA VAL A 23 -1.95 6.91 -7.93
C VAL A 23 -0.59 6.60 -8.53
N LEU A 24 -0.55 6.32 -9.83
CA LEU A 24 0.68 6.05 -10.57
C LEU A 24 1.44 7.36 -10.84
N PHE A 25 2.74 7.34 -10.60
CA PHE A 25 3.64 8.43 -10.95
C PHE A 25 5.02 7.89 -11.37
N GLU A 26 5.74 8.68 -12.15
CA GLU A 26 7.12 8.40 -12.52
C GLU A 26 8.06 9.13 -11.58
N GLU A 27 9.05 8.42 -11.04
CA GLU A 27 10.13 9.05 -10.29
C GLU A 27 11.12 9.68 -11.28
N GLN A 28 11.18 11.01 -11.30
CA GLN A 28 12.27 11.72 -11.98
C GLN A 28 13.54 11.52 -11.13
N ASP A 29 14.62 11.05 -11.78
CA ASP A 29 15.94 10.65 -11.23
C ASP A 29 16.16 9.17 -10.83
N ALA A 30 15.44 8.21 -11.42
CA ALA A 30 15.88 6.81 -11.39
C ALA A 30 17.08 6.61 -12.36
N ALA A 31 18.29 6.86 -11.86
CA ALA A 31 19.52 6.41 -12.51
C ALA A 31 19.39 4.91 -12.84
N LYS A 32 19.67 4.57 -14.10
CA LYS A 32 19.75 3.20 -14.61
C LYS A 32 20.75 2.42 -13.76
N GLU A 33 20.28 1.60 -12.83
CA GLU A 33 21.07 0.46 -12.34
C GLU A 33 20.38 -0.82 -12.80
N CYS A 34 20.91 -1.32 -13.91
CA CYS A 34 20.59 -2.60 -14.50
C CYS A 34 21.51 -3.63 -13.86
N THR A 35 20.99 -4.67 -13.19
CA THR A 35 21.70 -5.96 -13.08
C THR A 35 20.70 -7.11 -13.02
N VAL A 36 20.62 -7.79 -14.18
CA VAL A 36 20.33 -9.21 -14.46
C VAL A 36 19.05 -9.83 -13.86
N GLY A 37 18.04 -9.98 -14.73
CA GLY A 37 16.94 -10.91 -14.48
C GLY A 37 15.68 -10.70 -15.33
N LYS A 38 15.78 -10.51 -16.65
CA LYS A 38 14.64 -10.52 -17.62
C LYS A 38 13.33 -9.90 -17.08
N GLU A 39 13.40 -8.70 -16.52
CA GLU A 39 12.22 -7.98 -16.04
C GLU A 39 11.61 -7.16 -17.19
N THR A 40 10.32 -7.34 -17.43
CA THR A 40 9.54 -6.48 -18.31
C THR A 40 9.56 -5.06 -17.74
N GLY A 41 10.31 -4.17 -18.39
CA GLY A 41 10.70 -2.86 -17.88
C GLY A 41 9.56 -1.99 -17.32
N THR A 42 9.61 -1.72 -16.03
CA THR A 42 8.81 -0.70 -15.35
C THR A 42 9.73 0.42 -14.88
N GLY A 43 10.32 1.16 -15.83
CA GLY A 43 11.28 2.22 -15.55
C GLY A 43 10.75 3.25 -14.53
N GLY A 44 11.20 3.15 -13.27
CA GLY A 44 10.97 4.15 -12.23
C GLY A 44 9.51 4.43 -11.83
N ARG A 45 8.53 3.62 -12.28
CA ARG A 45 7.11 3.85 -11.95
C ARG A 45 6.82 3.42 -10.52
N LYS A 46 6.17 4.30 -9.76
CA LYS A 46 5.74 4.07 -8.38
C LYS A 46 4.23 4.25 -8.24
N VAL A 47 3.67 3.61 -7.22
CA VAL A 47 2.28 3.78 -6.79
C VAL A 47 2.28 4.54 -5.49
N ALA A 48 1.52 5.63 -5.44
CA ALA A 48 1.18 6.34 -4.21
C ALA A 48 -0.24 5.98 -3.75
N ASN A 49 -0.35 5.70 -2.45
CA ASN A 49 -1.61 5.61 -1.72
C ASN A 49 -1.66 6.81 -0.77
N LEU A 50 -2.64 7.69 -0.97
CA LEU A 50 -2.75 8.95 -0.25
C LEU A 50 -3.78 8.83 0.87
N THR A 51 -3.43 9.32 2.05
CA THR A 51 -4.39 9.63 3.11
C THR A 51 -4.59 11.13 3.14
N VAL A 52 -5.83 11.58 2.99
CA VAL A 52 -6.21 12.99 2.92
C VAL A 52 -7.16 13.31 4.07
N THR A 53 -6.76 14.23 4.94
CA THR A 53 -7.62 14.86 5.95
C THR A 53 -7.79 16.34 5.62
N ARG A 54 -8.57 17.07 6.43
CA ARG A 54 -8.65 18.53 6.30
C ARG A 54 -7.34 19.24 6.64
N GLU A 55 -6.51 18.67 7.53
CA GLU A 55 -5.26 19.30 7.93
C GLU A 55 -4.09 18.93 7.01
N LYS A 56 -4.08 17.72 6.45
CA LYS A 56 -2.89 17.20 5.77
C LYS A 56 -3.19 16.16 4.70
N THR A 57 -2.22 15.97 3.82
CA THR A 57 -2.14 14.83 2.91
C THR A 57 -0.84 14.09 3.17
N THR A 58 -0.90 12.77 3.34
CA THR A 58 0.27 11.89 3.49
C THR A 58 0.26 10.81 2.42
N ALA A 59 1.44 10.38 1.97
CA ALA A 59 1.56 9.34 0.94
C ALA A 59 2.33 8.12 1.47
N GLY A 60 1.77 6.92 1.26
CA GLY A 60 2.50 5.65 1.28
C GLY A 60 2.91 5.30 -0.15
N ILE A 61 4.19 5.11 -0.40
CA ILE A 61 4.73 4.87 -1.74
C ILE A 61 5.25 3.43 -1.83
N SER A 62 4.91 2.76 -2.93
CA SER A 62 5.33 1.39 -3.25
C SER A 62 5.79 1.29 -4.70
N SER A 63 6.56 0.25 -5.02
CA SER A 63 7.02 0.02 -6.39
C SER A 63 5.87 -0.48 -7.27
N PHE A 64 5.74 0.04 -8.50
CA PHE A 64 4.77 -0.51 -9.44
C PHE A 64 5.35 -1.72 -10.18
N ILE A 65 4.81 -2.92 -9.92
CA ILE A 65 5.31 -4.18 -10.50
C ILE A 65 4.68 -4.49 -11.86
N GLY A 66 4.41 -3.47 -12.68
CA GLY A 66 4.04 -3.62 -14.10
C GLY A 66 2.74 -4.35 -14.41
N ALA A 67 2.05 -4.84 -13.39
CA ALA A 67 0.91 -5.73 -13.50
C ALA A 67 -0.18 -5.29 -12.52
N SER A 68 -1.42 -5.31 -12.99
CA SER A 68 -2.60 -5.08 -12.18
C SER A 68 -3.20 -6.42 -11.79
N TYR A 69 -3.41 -6.61 -10.48
CA TYR A 69 -4.02 -7.81 -9.93
C TYR A 69 -5.41 -7.49 -9.38
N SER A 70 -6.38 -8.32 -9.77
CA SER A 70 -7.75 -8.23 -9.28
C SER A 70 -7.81 -8.34 -7.76
N GLY A 71 -8.74 -7.62 -7.12
CA GLY A 71 -8.96 -7.68 -5.67
C GLY A 71 -7.92 -6.94 -4.80
N THR A 72 -6.85 -6.37 -5.38
CA THR A 72 -5.85 -5.60 -4.59
C THR A 72 -6.45 -4.39 -3.87
N GLY A 73 -7.48 -3.77 -4.44
CA GLY A 73 -8.25 -2.71 -3.77
C GLY A 73 -9.05 -3.21 -2.56
N ASP A 74 -9.66 -4.40 -2.65
CA ASP A 74 -10.42 -5.02 -1.56
C ASP A 74 -9.51 -5.44 -0.42
N LEU A 75 -8.34 -6.01 -0.74
CA LEU A 75 -7.29 -6.31 0.24
C LEU A 75 -6.83 -5.03 0.94
N PHE A 76 -6.56 -3.97 0.17
CA PHE A 76 -6.15 -2.69 0.73
C PHE A 76 -7.18 -2.16 1.72
N ALA A 77 -8.44 -2.06 1.29
CA ALA A 77 -9.55 -1.58 2.12
C ALA A 77 -9.73 -2.44 3.39
N SER A 78 -9.57 -3.76 3.28
CA SER A 78 -9.68 -4.68 4.42
C SER A 78 -8.60 -4.44 5.47
N VAL A 79 -7.35 -4.20 5.05
CA VAL A 79 -6.25 -3.86 5.97
C VAL A 79 -6.51 -2.54 6.68
N ILE A 80 -7.00 -1.52 5.96
CA ILE A 80 -7.37 -0.24 6.58
C ILE A 80 -8.51 -0.42 7.58
N ALA A 81 -9.58 -1.12 7.20
CA ALA A 81 -10.73 -1.35 8.06
C ALA A 81 -10.32 -2.08 9.35
N GLY A 82 -9.51 -3.14 9.22
CA GLY A 82 -8.96 -3.87 10.36
C GLY A 82 -8.06 -3.00 11.24
N GLY A 83 -7.21 -2.16 10.64
CA GLY A 83 -6.37 -1.22 11.36
C GLY A 83 -7.16 -0.18 12.15
N LYS A 84 -8.14 0.46 11.49
CA LYS A 84 -9.07 1.40 12.13
C LYS A 84 -9.82 0.77 13.29
N ALA A 85 -10.32 -0.45 13.12
CA ALA A 85 -11.03 -1.18 14.18
C ALA A 85 -10.13 -1.47 15.40
N ARG A 86 -8.81 -1.63 15.20
CA ARG A 86 -7.83 -1.78 16.28
C ARG A 86 -7.36 -0.47 16.90
N GLY A 87 -7.76 0.67 16.34
CA GLY A 87 -7.25 1.99 16.72
C GLY A 87 -5.86 2.30 16.17
N ASP A 88 -5.42 1.59 15.13
CA ASP A 88 -4.16 1.89 14.44
C ASP A 88 -4.26 3.23 13.70
N ARG A 89 -3.12 3.91 13.53
CA ARG A 89 -3.08 5.09 12.66
C ARG A 89 -3.36 4.68 11.21
N THR A 90 -4.14 5.50 10.50
CA THR A 90 -4.46 5.24 9.10
C THR A 90 -3.21 5.14 8.25
N GLU A 91 -2.23 6.02 8.47
CA GLU A 91 -1.01 6.05 7.66
C GLU A 91 -0.18 4.77 7.84
N ASP A 92 -0.16 4.20 9.06
CA ASP A 92 0.50 2.93 9.33
C ASP A 92 -0.21 1.77 8.63
N SER A 93 -1.55 1.79 8.59
CA SER A 93 -2.35 0.79 7.89
C SER A 93 -2.20 0.89 6.37
N VAL A 94 -2.15 2.11 5.82
CA VAL A 94 -1.89 2.40 4.40
C VAL A 94 -0.52 1.89 3.98
N ARG A 95 0.50 2.15 4.80
CA ARG A 95 1.85 1.65 4.54
C ARG A 95 1.89 0.13 4.60
N LEU A 96 1.31 -0.49 5.64
CA LEU A 96 1.24 -1.94 5.79
C LEU A 96 0.53 -2.61 4.61
N ALA A 97 -0.61 -2.06 4.19
CA ALA A 97 -1.36 -2.56 3.04
C ALA A 97 -0.53 -2.49 1.75
N GLY A 98 0.10 -1.34 1.49
CA GLY A 98 0.97 -1.16 0.33
C GLY A 98 2.14 -2.15 0.30
N GLU A 99 2.85 -2.32 1.43
CA GLU A 99 3.98 -3.25 1.55
C GLU A 99 3.55 -4.72 1.36
N MET A 100 2.44 -5.13 1.96
CA MET A 100 1.91 -6.49 1.84
C MET A 100 1.50 -6.79 0.39
N ILE A 101 0.77 -5.87 -0.25
CA ILE A 101 0.30 -6.03 -1.63
C ILE A 101 1.47 -6.01 -2.61
N GLU A 102 2.47 -5.15 -2.43
CA GLU A 102 3.66 -5.14 -3.29
C GLU A 102 4.36 -6.50 -3.26
N LYS A 103 4.52 -7.09 -2.08
CA LYS A 103 5.12 -8.44 -1.94
C LYS A 103 4.29 -9.51 -2.63
N ALA A 104 2.97 -9.52 -2.40
CA ALA A 104 2.05 -10.46 -3.03
C ALA A 104 2.09 -10.38 -4.56
N VAL A 105 2.01 -9.16 -5.10
CA VAL A 105 2.04 -8.88 -6.54
C VAL A 105 3.38 -9.28 -7.16
N ARG A 106 4.50 -8.98 -6.50
CA ARG A 106 5.84 -9.35 -6.98
C ARG A 106 6.04 -10.85 -7.07
N GLU A 107 5.60 -11.58 -6.04
CA GLU A 107 5.66 -13.04 -6.03
C GLU A 107 4.77 -13.64 -7.13
N SER A 108 3.55 -13.12 -7.27
CA SER A 108 2.62 -13.58 -8.30
C SER A 108 3.20 -13.39 -9.71
N ALA A 109 3.85 -12.24 -9.94
CA ALA A 109 4.51 -11.95 -11.21
C ALA A 109 5.69 -12.91 -11.47
N ALA A 110 6.49 -13.21 -10.44
CA ALA A 110 7.60 -14.16 -10.55
C ALA A 110 7.12 -15.59 -10.83
N LEU A 111 5.96 -15.97 -10.30
CA LEU A 111 5.33 -17.27 -10.55
C LEU A 111 4.56 -17.34 -11.88
N GLY A 112 4.45 -16.24 -12.61
CA GLY A 112 3.70 -16.17 -13.87
C GLY A 112 2.19 -16.28 -13.70
N ILE A 113 1.66 -15.94 -12.51
CA ILE A 113 0.23 -15.97 -12.21
C ILE A 113 -0.47 -14.85 -12.97
N SER A 114 -1.62 -15.15 -13.58
CA SER A 114 -2.41 -14.17 -14.31
C SER A 114 -2.98 -13.12 -13.36
N GLY A 115 -2.91 -11.83 -13.73
CA GLY A 115 -3.51 -10.75 -12.94
C GLY A 115 -5.00 -10.91 -12.66
N LYS A 116 -5.71 -11.72 -13.45
CA LYS A 116 -7.15 -12.04 -13.24
C LYS A 116 -7.40 -12.98 -12.07
N GLU A 117 -6.41 -13.79 -11.69
CA GLU A 117 -6.52 -14.76 -10.58
C GLU A 117 -6.35 -14.09 -9.22
N GLY A 118 -5.84 -12.86 -9.20
CA GLY A 118 -5.49 -12.15 -7.97
C GLY A 118 -4.04 -12.40 -7.56
N ALA A 119 -3.60 -11.73 -6.51
CA ALA A 119 -2.23 -11.85 -6.01
C ALA A 119 -2.13 -12.96 -4.96
N GLU A 120 -0.95 -13.57 -4.82
CA GLU A 120 -0.57 -14.57 -3.80
C GLU A 120 -0.43 -13.94 -2.41
N TYR A 121 -1.51 -13.33 -1.89
CA TYR A 121 -1.48 -12.55 -0.65
C TYR A 121 -1.48 -13.43 0.60
N GLU A 122 -1.94 -14.68 0.51
CA GLU A 122 -2.04 -15.64 1.62
C GLU A 122 -0.68 -15.85 2.31
N LYS A 123 0.40 -15.90 1.52
CA LYS A 123 1.78 -16.02 2.01
C LYS A 123 2.24 -14.82 2.85
N TYR A 124 1.56 -13.68 2.73
CA TYR A 124 1.92 -12.42 3.39
C TYR A 124 0.92 -12.01 4.48
N LEU A 125 -0.13 -12.81 4.74
CA LEU A 125 -1.12 -12.51 5.79
C LEU A 125 -0.51 -12.33 7.18
N TRP A 126 0.62 -12.99 7.46
CA TRP A 126 1.35 -12.86 8.72
C TRP A 126 1.80 -11.42 9.01
N MET A 127 1.95 -10.57 7.97
CA MET A 127 2.30 -9.15 8.14
C MET A 127 1.19 -8.37 8.86
N LEU A 128 -0.06 -8.84 8.79
CA LEU A 128 -1.22 -8.22 9.43
C LEU A 128 -1.35 -8.58 10.90
N CYS A 129 -0.63 -9.61 11.35
CA CYS A 129 -0.56 -9.97 12.76
C CYS A 129 0.32 -8.95 13.50
N LYS A 130 -0.19 -8.41 14.60
CA LYS A 130 0.57 -7.50 15.47
C LYS A 130 1.85 -8.22 15.90
N LYS A 131 3.03 -7.60 15.72
CA LYS A 131 4.19 -7.99 16.53
C LYS A 131 3.75 -7.78 17.97
N THR A 132 3.49 -8.84 18.71
CA THR A 132 3.43 -8.80 20.16
C THR A 132 4.72 -8.12 20.57
N LYS A 133 4.63 -6.90 21.12
CA LYS A 133 5.77 -6.38 21.85
C LYS A 133 6.07 -7.45 22.89
N GLU A 134 7.26 -8.03 22.82
CA GLU A 134 7.79 -8.79 23.93
C GLU A 134 7.61 -7.91 25.17
N SER A 135 6.91 -8.47 26.15
CA SER A 135 6.68 -7.90 27.45
C SER A 135 8.03 -7.67 28.13
N GLY A 136 8.64 -6.52 27.85
CA GLY A 136 9.75 -5.96 28.60
C GLY A 136 9.27 -5.14 29.78
N GLU A 137 8.27 -5.62 30.53
CA GLU A 137 7.97 -5.08 31.85
C GLU A 137 9.03 -5.64 32.82
N LYS A 138 10.22 -5.03 32.82
CA LYS A 138 11.10 -5.15 33.99
C LYS A 138 10.53 -4.25 35.09
N LYS A 139 9.51 -4.76 35.79
CA LYS A 139 9.33 -4.44 37.21
C LYS A 139 10.48 -5.10 37.96
N GLY A 140 11.31 -4.33 38.65
CA GLY A 140 12.40 -4.90 39.43
C GLY A 140 13.22 -3.88 40.21
N LYS A 141 12.66 -3.50 41.36
CA LYS A 141 13.25 -2.87 42.56
C LYS A 141 13.84 -1.46 42.45
#